data_AF-A0A840L9X1-F1
#
_entry.id   AF-A0A840L9X1-F1
#
_cell.length_a   1.000
_cell.length_b   1.000
_cell.length_c   1.000
_cell.angle_alpha   90.00
_cell.angle_beta   90.00
_cell.angle_gamma   90.00
#
_symmetry.space_group_name_H-M   'P 1'
#
loop_
_entity.id
_entity.type
_entity.pdbx_description
1 polymer ?
#
loop_
_entity_poly.entity_id
_entity_poly.type
_entity_poly.pdbx_seq_one_letter_code
_entity_poly.pdbx_strand_id
1 'polypeptide(L)'
;MNQTHIDHANAERLAALLQVLAAATPEDADAVPIDTLDGYLTALICGPVVASPIAAMDALFGDNWAAVLDEQEATEEFMDVLMARWNEIADSLDPEALSADPEAMLLEPLITEFDEATKADLLQQGVLSEEQLSELPPPGVMWVEGFMQAVEDNEQTWYVHDSESEAGQMLDAMLMSVAAVAMPAGEQREAYIAEQYEPEDEITQDVLIDDALFSAQDLRLFWLQPQEGQVLS
;
A
#
# COMPACT_ATOMS: atom_id res chain seq x y z
N MET A 1 16.99 19.05 3.22
CA MET A 1 15.99 17.98 3.36
C MET A 1 16.65 16.72 2.85
N ASN A 2 16.76 15.68 3.69
CA ASN A 2 17.17 14.37 3.19
C ASN A 2 15.98 13.85 2.40
N GLN A 3 16.16 13.54 1.11
CA GLN A 3 15.25 12.61 0.45
C GLN A 3 15.37 11.29 1.21
N THR A 4 14.29 10.86 1.81
CA THR A 4 14.23 9.56 2.48
C THR A 4 14.07 8.52 1.39
N HIS A 5 15.17 7.90 0.99
CA HIS A 5 15.16 6.77 0.07
C HIS A 5 14.88 5.48 0.84
N ILE A 6 14.22 4.52 0.19
CA ILE A 6 14.03 3.16 0.71
C ILE A 6 15.37 2.60 1.25
N ASP A 7 15.38 2.14 2.51
CA ASP A 7 16.48 1.31 3.03
C ASP A 7 16.33 -0.11 2.46
N HIS A 8 17.00 -0.35 1.34
CA HIS A 8 16.95 -1.62 0.63
C HIS A 8 17.42 -2.79 1.52
N ALA A 9 18.39 -2.57 2.41
CA ALA A 9 18.85 -3.61 3.32
C ALA A 9 17.81 -3.91 4.41
N ASN A 10 17.02 -2.92 4.83
CA ASN A 10 15.87 -3.14 5.70
C ASN A 10 14.75 -3.89 4.96
N ALA A 11 14.40 -3.48 3.75
CA ALA A 11 13.37 -4.13 2.92
C ALA A 11 13.70 -5.61 2.63
N GLU A 12 14.95 -5.93 2.30
CA GLU A 12 15.41 -7.31 2.10
C GLU A 12 15.25 -8.16 3.37
N ARG A 13 15.58 -7.61 4.54
CA ARG A 13 15.42 -8.30 5.84
C ARG A 13 13.95 -8.50 6.19
N LEU A 14 13.12 -7.48 5.99
CA LEU A 14 11.67 -7.58 6.20
C LEU A 14 11.06 -8.65 5.28
N ALA A 15 11.42 -8.67 3.99
CA ALA A 15 10.98 -9.68 3.04
C ALA A 15 11.40 -11.10 3.48
N ALA A 16 12.64 -11.29 3.94
CA ALA A 16 13.11 -12.58 4.43
C ALA A 16 12.34 -13.08 5.66
N LEU A 17 11.96 -12.19 6.58
CA LEU A 17 11.18 -12.55 7.76
C LEU A 17 9.69 -12.79 7.42
N LEU A 18 9.14 -12.08 6.43
CA LEU A 18 7.81 -12.39 5.90
C LEU A 18 7.76 -13.80 5.29
N GLN A 19 8.85 -14.30 4.71
CA GLN A 19 8.91 -15.68 4.23
C GLN A 19 8.82 -16.71 5.37
N VAL A 20 9.23 -16.37 6.59
CA VAL A 20 9.02 -17.24 7.76
C VAL A 20 7.53 -17.36 8.08
N LEU A 21 6.80 -16.25 8.03
CA LEU A 21 5.34 -16.23 8.22
C LEU A 21 4.63 -16.96 7.08
N ALA A 22 5.02 -16.70 5.83
CA ALA A 22 4.47 -17.36 4.64
C ALA A 22 4.63 -18.89 4.69
N ALA A 23 5.78 -19.38 5.19
CA ALA A 23 6.02 -20.81 5.35
C ALA A 23 5.13 -21.48 6.43
N ALA A 24 4.54 -20.69 7.33
CA ALA A 24 3.60 -21.15 8.35
C ALA A 24 2.13 -20.94 7.94
N THR A 25 1.86 -20.30 6.79
CA THR A 25 0.50 -20.09 6.28
C THR A 25 -0.17 -21.43 5.96
N PRO A 26 -1.43 -21.66 6.40
CA PRO A 26 -2.20 -22.85 6.03
C PRO A 26 -2.32 -23.05 4.51
N GLU A 27 -2.42 -24.30 4.04
CA GLU A 27 -2.51 -24.62 2.61
C GLU A 27 -3.73 -24.02 1.90
N ASP A 28 -4.77 -23.64 2.65
CA ASP A 28 -6.01 -23.03 2.15
C ASP A 28 -6.06 -21.50 2.31
N ALA A 29 -4.95 -20.87 2.72
CA ALA A 29 -4.82 -19.43 2.86
C ALA A 29 -3.67 -18.89 1.99
N ASP A 30 -3.80 -17.65 1.54
CA ASP A 30 -2.76 -16.97 0.78
C ASP A 30 -1.71 -16.36 1.72
N ALA A 31 -0.44 -16.46 1.32
CA ALA A 31 0.63 -15.77 2.03
C ALA A 31 0.56 -14.27 1.75
N VAL A 32 0.87 -13.46 2.77
CA VAL A 32 0.88 -12.00 2.65
C VAL A 32 2.26 -11.55 2.12
N PRO A 33 2.34 -11.00 0.90
CA PRO A 33 3.60 -10.48 0.35
C PRO A 33 3.97 -9.13 0.99
N ILE A 34 5.23 -8.72 0.78
CA ILE A 34 5.73 -7.45 1.32
C ILE A 34 4.96 -6.24 0.77
N ASP A 35 4.54 -6.28 -0.48
CA ASP A 35 3.71 -5.26 -1.12
C ASP A 35 2.41 -5.02 -0.34
N THR A 36 1.71 -6.09 0.00
CA THR A 36 0.44 -6.02 0.75
C THR A 36 0.66 -5.48 2.15
N LEU A 37 1.72 -5.90 2.85
CA LEU A 37 2.07 -5.30 4.13
C LEU A 37 2.35 -3.79 3.97
N ASP A 38 3.16 -3.40 2.98
CA ASP A 38 3.55 -2.01 2.74
C ASP A 38 2.35 -1.11 2.44
N GLY A 39 1.42 -1.57 1.60
CA GLY A 39 0.17 -0.86 1.31
C GLY A 39 -0.71 -0.71 2.55
N TYR A 40 -0.84 -1.77 3.36
CA TYR A 40 -1.59 -1.73 4.61
C TYR A 40 -0.98 -0.73 5.60
N LEU A 41 0.35 -0.75 5.79
CA LEU A 41 1.04 0.20 6.66
C LEU A 41 0.87 1.64 6.18
N THR A 42 0.94 1.87 4.85
CA THR A 42 0.71 3.18 4.24
C THR A 42 -0.68 3.69 4.56
N ALA A 43 -1.71 2.88 4.35
CA ALA A 43 -3.09 3.22 4.66
C ALA A 43 -3.25 3.60 6.15
N LEU A 44 -2.72 2.80 7.07
CA LEU A 44 -2.78 3.11 8.51
C LEU A 44 -2.13 4.46 8.87
N ILE A 45 -1.06 4.86 8.19
CA ILE A 45 -0.35 6.12 8.44
C ILE A 45 -1.09 7.30 7.82
N CYS A 46 -1.61 7.16 6.60
CA CYS A 46 -2.36 8.23 5.94
C CYS A 46 -3.76 8.42 6.54
N GLY A 47 -4.33 7.39 7.18
CA GLY A 47 -5.68 7.40 7.75
C GLY A 47 -5.89 8.32 8.96
N PRO A 48 -7.16 8.47 9.41
CA PRO A 48 -7.55 9.37 10.50
C PRO A 48 -7.19 8.89 11.91
N VAL A 49 -6.75 7.63 12.06
CA VAL A 49 -6.52 7.01 13.37
C VAL A 49 -5.02 6.85 13.62
N VAL A 50 -4.59 7.18 14.84
CA VAL A 50 -3.23 6.85 15.28
C VAL A 50 -3.13 5.33 15.46
N ALA A 51 -2.41 4.68 14.56
CA ALA A 51 -2.17 3.24 14.59
C ALA A 51 -0.72 2.90 14.97
N SER A 52 -0.50 1.61 15.23
CA SER A 52 0.81 0.98 15.42
C SER A 52 1.01 -0.03 14.31
N PRO A 53 2.25 -0.28 13.84
CA PRO A 53 2.50 -1.33 12.85
C PRO A 53 2.07 -2.73 13.34
N ILE A 54 1.96 -2.95 14.66
CA ILE A 54 1.40 -4.19 15.21
C ILE A 54 -0.06 -4.40 14.78
N ALA A 55 -0.84 -3.33 14.59
CA ALA A 55 -2.23 -3.46 14.13
C ALA A 55 -2.31 -4.08 12.72
N ALA A 56 -1.36 -3.74 11.83
CA ALA A 56 -1.25 -4.39 10.53
C ALA A 56 -0.90 -5.88 10.67
N MET A 57 -0.01 -6.23 11.60
CA MET A 57 0.37 -7.61 11.83
C MET A 57 -0.80 -8.46 12.33
N ASP A 58 -1.54 -7.96 13.31
CA ASP A 58 -2.71 -8.65 13.86
C ASP A 58 -3.81 -8.81 12.79
N ALA A 59 -4.03 -7.79 11.95
CA ALA A 59 -5.02 -7.85 10.88
C ALA A 59 -4.64 -8.83 9.76
N LEU A 60 -3.40 -8.77 9.26
CA LEU A 60 -2.97 -9.53 8.09
C LEU A 60 -2.61 -10.98 8.42
N PHE A 61 -2.09 -11.26 9.62
CA PHE A 61 -1.57 -12.58 9.99
C PHE A 61 -2.30 -13.22 11.17
N GLY A 62 -3.22 -12.50 11.82
CA GLY A 62 -3.94 -12.93 13.01
C GLY A 62 -3.06 -12.96 14.27
N ASP A 63 -3.68 -12.99 15.45
CA ASP A 63 -3.03 -12.83 16.77
C ASP A 63 -1.88 -13.79 17.10
N ASN A 64 -1.63 -14.84 16.30
CA ASN A 64 -0.60 -15.85 16.55
C ASN A 64 0.68 -15.67 15.72
N TRP A 65 0.78 -14.62 14.89
CA TRP A 65 1.94 -14.38 14.03
C TRP A 65 3.26 -14.33 14.83
N ALA A 66 3.24 -13.73 16.03
CA ALA A 66 4.43 -13.60 16.88
C ALA A 66 4.96 -14.96 17.36
N ALA A 67 4.08 -15.94 17.60
CA ALA A 67 4.50 -17.27 18.03
C ALA A 67 5.33 -18.00 16.95
N VAL A 68 5.00 -17.79 15.67
CA VAL A 68 5.76 -18.36 14.54
C VAL A 68 7.19 -17.80 14.50
N LEU A 69 7.34 -16.50 14.75
CA LEU A 69 8.65 -15.85 14.79
C LEU A 69 9.43 -16.19 16.06
N ASP A 70 8.75 -16.36 17.20
CA ASP A 70 9.37 -16.75 18.47
C ASP A 70 10.03 -18.14 18.37
N GLU A 71 9.40 -19.08 17.67
CA GLU A 71 9.97 -20.41 17.41
C GLU A 71 11.33 -20.34 16.69
N GLN A 72 11.56 -19.26 15.94
CA GLN A 72 12.77 -19.00 15.16
C GLN A 72 13.68 -17.95 15.82
N GLU A 73 13.37 -17.52 17.06
CA GLU A 73 14.08 -16.45 17.77
C GLU A 73 14.14 -15.13 16.97
N ALA A 74 13.15 -14.87 16.11
CA ALA A 74 13.17 -13.80 15.10
C ALA A 74 12.27 -12.59 15.42
N THR A 75 11.48 -12.64 16.49
CA THR A 75 10.47 -11.61 16.82
C THR A 75 11.08 -10.23 17.07
N GLU A 76 12.21 -10.14 17.79
CA GLU A 76 12.88 -8.86 18.06
C GLU A 76 13.38 -8.22 16.76
N GLU A 77 14.07 -9.01 15.92
CA GLU A 77 14.56 -8.54 14.62
C GLU A 77 13.41 -8.11 13.70
N PHE A 78 12.32 -8.88 13.67
CA PHE A 78 11.13 -8.54 12.90
C PHE A 78 10.52 -7.21 13.31
N MET A 79 10.35 -7.01 14.62
CA MET A 79 9.82 -5.74 15.13
C MET A 79 10.73 -4.55 14.81
N ASP A 80 12.05 -4.75 14.87
CA ASP A 80 13.01 -3.70 14.51
C ASP A 80 12.89 -3.29 13.03
N VAL A 81 12.86 -4.26 12.11
CA VAL A 81 12.79 -3.96 10.66
C VAL A 81 11.41 -3.44 10.24
N LEU A 82 10.34 -3.93 10.88
CA LEU A 82 8.98 -3.44 10.68
C LEU A 82 8.84 -1.99 11.14
N MET A 83 9.35 -1.67 12.34
CA MET A 83 9.35 -0.30 12.85
C MET A 83 10.20 0.64 12.01
N ALA A 84 11.33 0.17 11.47
CA ALA A 84 12.13 0.95 10.54
C ALA A 84 11.32 1.31 9.29
N ARG A 85 10.64 0.33 8.66
CA ARG A 85 9.80 0.59 7.48
C ARG A 85 8.61 1.50 7.80
N TRP A 86 7.96 1.29 8.94
CA TRP A 86 6.89 2.17 9.41
C TRP A 86 7.35 3.64 9.50
N ASN A 87 8.54 3.89 10.05
CA ASN A 87 9.08 5.24 10.16
C ASN A 87 9.47 5.84 8.80
N GLU A 88 9.99 5.03 7.86
CA GLU A 88 10.25 5.50 6.49
C GLU A 88 8.97 6.01 5.83
N ILE A 89 7.88 5.23 5.89
CA ILE A 89 6.59 5.64 5.33
C ILE A 89 6.05 6.89 6.06
N ALA A 90 6.18 6.93 7.39
CA ALA A 90 5.73 8.07 8.18
C ALA A 90 6.50 9.36 7.85
N ASP A 91 7.81 9.26 7.59
CA ASP A 91 8.64 10.39 7.17
C ASP A 91 8.26 10.86 5.76
N SER A 92 7.95 9.94 4.83
CA SER A 92 7.44 10.27 3.50
C SER A 92 6.06 10.93 3.53
N LEU A 93 5.24 10.59 4.53
CA LEU A 93 3.90 11.14 4.75
C LEU A 93 3.90 12.27 5.81
N ASP A 94 5.04 12.93 6.03
CA ASP A 94 5.11 14.08 6.93
C ASP A 94 4.24 15.24 6.40
N PRO A 95 3.26 15.73 7.17
CA PRO A 95 2.33 16.75 6.70
C PRO A 95 2.97 18.09 6.36
N GLU A 96 4.06 18.47 7.05
CA GLU A 96 4.76 19.72 6.77
C GLU A 96 5.51 19.63 5.44
N ALA A 97 6.17 18.51 5.18
CA ALA A 97 6.84 18.23 3.91
C ALA A 97 5.83 18.20 2.74
N LEU A 98 4.74 17.44 2.88
CA LEU A 98 3.69 17.34 1.85
C LEU A 98 3.04 18.70 1.56
N SER A 99 2.77 19.50 2.59
CA SER A 99 2.20 20.85 2.41
C SER A 99 3.19 21.83 1.76
N ALA A 100 4.49 21.61 1.95
CA ALA A 100 5.53 22.48 1.42
C ALA A 100 5.80 22.27 -0.07
N ASP A 101 5.62 21.03 -0.57
CA ASP A 101 5.80 20.67 -1.98
C ASP A 101 4.77 19.61 -2.42
N PRO A 102 3.49 20.00 -2.68
CA PRO A 102 2.42 19.07 -3.01
C PRO A 102 2.62 18.32 -4.34
N GLU A 103 3.46 18.86 -5.24
CA GLU A 103 3.75 18.25 -6.54
C GLU A 103 4.90 17.22 -6.46
N ALA A 104 5.55 17.09 -5.30
CA ALA A 104 6.62 16.12 -5.10
C ALA A 104 6.06 14.76 -4.71
N MET A 105 6.51 13.72 -5.42
CA MET A 105 6.37 12.34 -4.97
C MET A 105 7.39 12.08 -3.85
N LEU A 106 6.93 12.03 -2.60
CA LEU A 106 7.75 11.74 -1.41
C LEU A 106 7.60 10.29 -0.94
N LEU A 107 6.45 9.67 -1.23
CA LEU A 107 6.17 8.28 -0.90
C LEU A 107 6.87 7.33 -1.90
N GLU A 108 7.82 6.53 -1.40
CA GLU A 108 8.44 5.44 -2.15
C GLU A 108 7.86 4.09 -1.64
N PRO A 109 6.94 3.43 -2.39
CA PRO A 109 6.32 2.17 -1.96
C PRO A 109 7.23 0.97 -2.18
N LEU A 110 6.99 -0.12 -1.44
CA LEU A 110 7.58 -1.43 -1.77
C LEU A 110 6.65 -2.16 -2.74
N ILE A 111 6.95 -2.06 -4.03
CA ILE A 111 6.26 -2.79 -5.10
C ILE A 111 7.23 -3.78 -5.73
N THR A 112 6.84 -5.05 -5.76
CA THR A 112 7.56 -6.12 -6.43
C THR A 112 7.33 -6.01 -7.92
N GLU A 113 8.40 -5.70 -8.66
CA GLU A 113 8.41 -5.69 -10.11
C GLU A 113 9.20 -6.86 -10.67
N PHE A 114 8.58 -7.59 -11.60
CA PHE A 114 9.28 -8.55 -12.44
C PHE A 114 9.55 -7.89 -13.78
N ASP A 115 10.74 -7.29 -13.93
CA ASP A 115 11.16 -6.78 -15.23
C ASP A 115 11.28 -7.93 -16.26
N GLU A 116 11.30 -7.57 -17.54
CA GLU A 116 11.33 -8.57 -18.62
C GLU A 116 12.58 -9.47 -18.57
N ALA A 117 13.69 -8.95 -18.01
CA ALA A 117 14.90 -9.73 -17.83
C ALA A 117 14.72 -10.81 -16.73
N THR A 118 14.12 -10.44 -15.60
CA THR A 118 13.81 -11.32 -14.47
C THR A 118 12.79 -12.36 -14.87
N LYS A 119 11.71 -11.99 -15.57
CA LYS A 119 10.74 -12.95 -16.12
C LYS A 119 11.40 -13.98 -17.04
N ALA A 120 12.27 -13.53 -17.94
CA ALA A 120 12.99 -14.42 -18.85
C ALA A 120 13.92 -15.38 -18.11
N ASP A 121 14.59 -14.91 -17.05
CA ASP A 121 15.46 -15.73 -16.20
C ASP A 121 14.66 -16.77 -15.40
N LEU A 122 13.53 -16.38 -14.79
CA LEU A 122 12.64 -17.29 -14.05
C LEU A 122 12.07 -18.40 -14.94
N LEU A 123 11.70 -18.08 -16.18
CA LEU A 123 11.31 -19.07 -17.20
C LEU A 123 12.45 -20.01 -17.55
N GLN A 124 13.64 -19.45 -17.80
CA GLN A 124 14.81 -20.24 -18.18
C GLN A 124 15.22 -21.22 -17.07
N GLN A 125 15.10 -20.81 -15.81
CA GLN A 125 15.39 -21.62 -14.64
C GLN A 125 14.26 -22.61 -14.30
N GLY A 126 13.09 -22.48 -14.94
CA GLY A 126 11.92 -23.32 -14.67
C GLY A 126 11.30 -23.07 -13.30
N VAL A 127 11.55 -21.89 -12.72
CA VAL A 127 10.92 -21.45 -11.47
C VAL A 127 9.46 -21.13 -11.69
N LEU A 128 9.14 -20.52 -12.84
CA LEU A 128 7.78 -20.26 -13.31
C LEU A 128 7.56 -20.85 -14.70
N SER A 129 6.35 -21.32 -14.97
CA SER A 129 5.89 -21.66 -16.32
C SER A 129 5.38 -20.42 -17.07
N GLU A 130 5.20 -20.53 -18.39
CA GLU A 130 4.57 -19.46 -19.19
C GLU A 130 3.14 -19.15 -18.71
N GLU A 131 2.41 -20.17 -18.25
CA GLU A 131 1.07 -20.03 -17.68
C GLU A 131 1.13 -19.23 -16.36
N GLN A 132 2.01 -19.61 -15.44
CA GLN A 132 2.18 -18.91 -14.16
C GLN A 132 2.68 -17.47 -14.34
N LEU A 133 3.54 -17.22 -15.33
CA LEU A 133 3.95 -15.85 -15.65
C LEU A 133 2.78 -15.00 -16.16
N SER A 134 1.87 -15.58 -16.94
CA SER A 134 0.71 -14.85 -17.45
C SER A 134 -0.35 -14.57 -16.36
N GLU A 135 -0.25 -15.26 -15.23
CA GLU A 135 -1.09 -15.07 -14.05
C GLU A 135 -0.48 -14.08 -13.03
N LEU A 136 0.76 -13.62 -13.25
CA LEU A 136 1.35 -12.62 -12.36
C LEU A 136 0.51 -11.33 -12.39
N PRO A 137 0.17 -10.78 -11.22
CA PRO A 137 -0.56 -9.53 -11.17
C PRO A 137 0.31 -8.39 -11.74
N PRO A 138 -0.31 -7.36 -12.35
CA PRO A 138 0.39 -6.13 -12.67
C PRO A 138 1.08 -5.51 -11.45
N PRO A 139 2.17 -4.74 -11.64
CA PRO A 139 2.79 -3.97 -10.56
C PRO A 139 1.77 -3.11 -9.79
N GLY A 140 1.97 -3.01 -8.47
CA GLY A 140 1.13 -2.21 -7.57
C GLY A 140 -0.18 -2.86 -7.13
N VAL A 141 -0.64 -3.94 -7.78
CA VAL A 141 -1.91 -4.58 -7.41
C VAL A 141 -1.89 -5.12 -5.97
N MET A 142 -0.85 -5.88 -5.61
CA MET A 142 -0.72 -6.45 -4.25
C MET A 142 -0.59 -5.35 -3.18
N TRP A 143 0.03 -4.22 -3.53
CA TRP A 143 0.12 -3.05 -2.65
C TRP A 143 -1.26 -2.43 -2.42
N VAL A 144 -2.04 -2.24 -3.48
CA VAL A 144 -3.40 -1.71 -3.39
C VAL A 144 -4.35 -2.66 -2.65
N GLU A 145 -4.20 -3.97 -2.81
CA GLU A 145 -4.95 -4.95 -2.01
C GLU A 145 -4.71 -4.74 -0.51
N GLY A 146 -3.46 -4.56 -0.09
CA GLY A 146 -3.12 -4.24 1.29
C GLY A 146 -3.68 -2.91 1.77
N PHE A 147 -3.55 -1.87 0.94
CA PHE A 147 -4.07 -0.54 1.24
C PHE A 147 -5.60 -0.57 1.43
N MET A 148 -6.33 -1.17 0.49
CA MET A 148 -7.79 -1.23 0.53
C MET A 148 -8.32 -2.17 1.62
N GLN A 149 -7.58 -3.23 1.98
CA GLN A 149 -7.91 -4.05 3.14
C GLN A 149 -7.87 -3.21 4.43
N ALA A 150 -6.86 -2.35 4.62
CA ALA A 150 -6.79 -1.47 5.79
C ALA A 150 -7.95 -0.46 5.82
N VAL A 151 -8.37 0.06 4.66
CA VAL A 151 -9.55 0.93 4.53
C VAL A 151 -10.80 0.18 4.99
N GLU A 152 -11.00 -1.04 4.52
CA GLU A 152 -12.14 -1.90 4.88
C GLU A 152 -12.15 -2.22 6.39
N ASP A 153 -11.01 -2.65 6.94
CA ASP A 153 -10.87 -2.99 8.37
C ASP A 153 -11.20 -1.80 9.29
N ASN A 154 -11.07 -0.57 8.78
CA ASN A 154 -11.30 0.67 9.51
C ASN A 154 -12.52 1.47 8.99
N GLU A 155 -13.40 0.86 8.19
CA GLU A 155 -14.50 1.55 7.49
C GLU A 155 -15.37 2.41 8.41
N GLN A 156 -15.58 1.95 9.65
CA GLN A 156 -16.44 2.59 10.64
C GLN A 156 -15.91 3.97 11.09
N THR A 157 -14.59 4.16 10.97
CA THR A 157 -13.92 5.42 11.33
C THR A 157 -13.48 6.21 10.10
N TRP A 158 -13.28 5.55 8.96
CA TRP A 158 -12.84 6.19 7.73
C TRP A 158 -14.00 6.74 6.90
N TYR A 159 -15.18 6.12 6.92
CA TYR A 159 -16.37 6.64 6.21
C TYR A 159 -17.29 7.43 7.16
N VAL A 160 -16.75 8.50 7.75
CA VAL A 160 -17.49 9.37 8.68
C VAL A 160 -18.19 10.55 8.00
N HIS A 161 -17.87 10.80 6.73
CA HIS A 161 -18.46 11.87 5.93
C HIS A 161 -19.69 11.37 5.17
N ASP A 162 -20.69 12.26 4.98
CA ASP A 162 -21.80 12.00 4.07
C ASP A 162 -21.24 11.88 2.63
N SER A 163 -21.56 10.80 1.92
CA SER A 163 -21.05 10.55 0.56
C SER A 163 -21.47 11.63 -0.44
N GLU A 164 -22.57 12.34 -0.16
CA GLU A 164 -23.03 13.47 -0.98
C GLU A 164 -22.35 14.80 -0.61
N SER A 165 -21.58 14.85 0.48
CA SER A 165 -20.81 16.03 0.86
C SER A 165 -19.53 16.16 0.04
N GLU A 166 -19.01 17.38 -0.09
CA GLU A 166 -17.75 17.66 -0.78
C GLU A 166 -16.59 16.83 -0.20
N ALA A 167 -16.50 16.73 1.13
CA ALA A 167 -15.49 15.92 1.81
C ALA A 167 -15.66 14.41 1.52
N GLY A 168 -16.90 13.92 1.46
CA GLY A 168 -17.18 12.52 1.11
C GLY A 168 -16.78 12.21 -0.34
N GLN A 169 -17.15 13.08 -1.28
CA GLN A 169 -16.78 12.92 -2.70
C GLN A 169 -15.27 12.98 -2.92
N MET A 170 -14.56 13.86 -2.20
CA MET A 170 -13.11 13.95 -2.28
C MET A 170 -12.43 12.70 -1.70
N LEU A 171 -12.91 12.19 -0.56
CA LEU A 171 -12.45 10.91 0.00
C LEU A 171 -12.65 9.76 -0.99
N ASP A 172 -13.85 9.64 -1.55
CA ASP A 172 -14.18 8.60 -2.53
C ASP A 172 -13.30 8.72 -3.78
N ALA A 173 -13.02 9.92 -4.27
CA ALA A 173 -12.14 10.14 -5.42
C ALA A 173 -10.70 9.68 -5.14
N MET A 174 -10.12 10.04 -3.98
CA MET A 174 -8.76 9.60 -3.60
C MET A 174 -8.69 8.08 -3.44
N LEU A 175 -9.66 7.46 -2.75
CA LEU A 175 -9.70 6.01 -2.58
C LEU A 175 -9.92 5.28 -3.92
N MET A 176 -10.73 5.85 -4.81
CA MET A 176 -10.94 5.32 -6.15
C MET A 176 -9.68 5.40 -7.02
N SER A 177 -8.91 6.48 -6.91
CA SER A 177 -7.60 6.59 -7.57
C SER A 177 -6.63 5.50 -7.10
N VAL A 178 -6.59 5.22 -5.80
CA VAL A 178 -5.82 4.07 -5.27
C VAL A 178 -6.36 2.75 -5.84
N ALA A 179 -7.67 2.51 -5.78
CA ALA A 179 -8.28 1.28 -6.27
C ALA A 179 -8.11 1.05 -7.78
N ALA A 180 -7.91 2.11 -8.58
CA ALA A 180 -7.78 2.04 -10.03
C ALA A 180 -6.60 1.17 -10.50
N VAL A 181 -5.50 1.11 -9.72
CA VAL A 181 -4.32 0.29 -10.00
C VAL A 181 -4.67 -1.21 -10.11
N ALA A 182 -5.62 -1.67 -9.27
CA ALA A 182 -6.07 -3.06 -9.20
C ALA A 182 -7.23 -3.36 -10.17
N MET A 183 -7.68 -2.39 -10.97
CA MET A 183 -8.77 -2.65 -11.91
C MET A 183 -8.33 -3.55 -13.07
N PRO A 184 -9.04 -4.68 -13.29
CA PRO A 184 -8.77 -5.51 -14.44
C PRO A 184 -9.15 -4.77 -15.74
N ALA A 185 -8.55 -5.19 -16.85
CA ALA A 185 -8.94 -4.69 -18.16
C ALA A 185 -10.43 -4.96 -18.42
N GLY A 186 -11.16 -3.93 -18.85
CA GLY A 186 -12.60 -4.02 -19.15
C GLY A 186 -13.31 -2.68 -19.02
N GLU A 187 -14.63 -2.72 -19.21
CA GLU A 187 -15.50 -1.53 -19.29
C GLU A 187 -15.35 -0.59 -18.09
N GLN A 188 -15.18 -1.12 -16.87
CA GLN A 188 -15.02 -0.30 -15.68
C GLN A 188 -13.71 0.49 -15.68
N ARG A 189 -12.58 -0.15 -16.01
CA ARG A 189 -11.29 0.53 -16.13
C ARG A 189 -11.30 1.53 -17.26
N GLU A 190 -11.89 1.18 -18.40
CA GLU A 190 -12.05 2.07 -19.55
C GLU A 190 -12.89 3.31 -19.21
N ALA A 191 -13.97 3.13 -18.44
CA ALA A 191 -14.82 4.23 -17.98
C ALA A 191 -14.09 5.14 -16.99
N TYR A 192 -13.36 4.57 -16.01
CA TYR A 192 -12.53 5.34 -15.09
C TYR A 192 -11.49 6.18 -15.85
N ILE A 193 -10.75 5.55 -16.78
CA ILE A 193 -9.74 6.25 -17.58
C ILE A 193 -10.36 7.38 -18.41
N ALA A 194 -11.50 7.13 -19.06
CA ALA A 194 -12.17 8.15 -19.86
C ALA A 194 -12.74 9.32 -19.04
N GLU A 195 -12.97 9.12 -17.74
CA GLU A 195 -13.45 10.16 -16.83
C GLU A 195 -12.30 11.01 -16.27
N GLN A 196 -11.16 10.39 -15.97
CA GLN A 196 -10.04 11.06 -15.28
C GLN A 196 -8.99 11.66 -16.21
N TYR A 197 -8.83 11.14 -17.43
CA TYR A 197 -7.74 11.53 -18.34
C TYR A 197 -8.25 12.02 -19.69
N GLU A 198 -7.39 12.75 -20.42
CA GLU A 198 -7.71 13.19 -21.77
C GLU A 198 -7.59 12.02 -22.77
N PRO A 199 -8.40 11.98 -23.85
CA PRO A 199 -8.39 10.86 -24.81
C PRO A 199 -7.05 10.60 -25.51
N GLU A 200 -6.16 11.59 -25.55
CA GLU A 200 -4.82 11.50 -26.09
C GLU A 200 -3.75 10.95 -25.13
N ASP A 201 -4.07 10.82 -23.83
CA ASP A 201 -3.12 10.37 -22.82
C ASP A 201 -2.92 8.85 -22.89
N GLU A 202 -1.66 8.40 -22.82
CA GLU A 202 -1.32 6.99 -22.70
C GLU A 202 -1.26 6.61 -21.21
N ILE A 203 -2.31 5.94 -20.73
CA ILE A 203 -2.41 5.54 -19.32
C ILE A 203 -1.80 4.16 -19.11
N THR A 204 -0.56 4.17 -18.63
CA THR A 204 0.19 2.96 -18.26
C THR A 204 -0.10 2.54 -16.81
N GLN A 205 0.40 1.37 -16.40
CA GLN A 205 0.30 0.95 -15.01
C GLN A 205 1.05 1.92 -14.08
N ASP A 206 2.22 2.41 -14.48
CA ASP A 206 3.05 3.33 -13.70
C ASP A 206 2.31 4.66 -13.45
N VAL A 207 1.56 5.16 -14.45
CA VAL A 207 0.73 6.37 -14.29
C VAL A 207 -0.35 6.15 -13.21
N LEU A 208 -1.02 5.00 -13.21
CA LEU A 208 -2.02 4.68 -12.18
C LEU A 208 -1.37 4.55 -10.79
N ILE A 209 -0.16 3.98 -10.71
CA ILE A 209 0.59 3.89 -9.46
C ILE A 209 0.95 5.29 -8.96
N ASP A 210 1.47 6.16 -9.82
CA ASP A 210 1.79 7.55 -9.45
C ASP A 210 0.56 8.27 -8.89
N ASP A 211 -0.59 8.18 -9.55
CA ASP A 211 -1.84 8.81 -9.09
C ASP A 211 -2.32 8.22 -7.75
N ALA A 212 -2.16 6.91 -7.55
CA ALA A 212 -2.48 6.26 -6.28
C ALA A 212 -1.57 6.75 -5.13
N LEU A 213 -0.27 6.93 -5.40
CA LEU A 213 0.68 7.42 -4.40
C LEU A 213 0.42 8.89 -4.06
N PHE A 214 0.13 9.74 -5.05
CA PHE A 214 -0.32 11.10 -4.79
C PHE A 214 -1.61 11.13 -3.97
N SER A 215 -2.58 10.26 -4.30
CA SER A 215 -3.82 10.14 -3.53
C SER A 215 -3.58 9.69 -2.08
N ALA A 216 -2.62 8.81 -1.83
CA ALA A 216 -2.23 8.43 -0.47
C ALA A 216 -1.59 9.59 0.31
N GLN A 217 -0.77 10.42 -0.34
CA GLN A 217 -0.24 11.66 0.24
C GLN A 217 -1.36 12.67 0.54
N ASP A 218 -2.30 12.86 -0.38
CA ASP A 218 -3.42 13.77 -0.21
C ASP A 218 -4.38 13.30 0.89
N LEU A 219 -4.62 11.99 1.01
CA LEU A 219 -5.39 11.40 2.12
C LEU A 219 -4.80 11.80 3.47
N ARG A 220 -3.48 11.80 3.60
CA ARG A 220 -2.82 12.23 4.84
C ARG A 220 -3.16 13.68 5.19
N LEU A 221 -3.15 14.58 4.20
CA LEU A 221 -3.49 15.98 4.40
C LEU A 221 -5.00 16.16 4.66
N PHE A 222 -5.84 15.41 3.96
CA PHE A 222 -7.29 15.43 4.11
C PHE A 222 -7.72 15.21 5.55
N TRP A 223 -7.19 14.18 6.21
CA TRP A 223 -7.56 13.84 7.59
C TRP A 223 -7.05 14.85 8.63
N LEU A 224 -6.08 15.68 8.29
CA LEU A 224 -5.54 16.73 9.16
C LEU A 224 -6.26 18.07 9.03
N GLN A 225 -7.10 18.23 8.01
CA GLN A 225 -7.88 19.46 7.86
C GLN A 225 -8.91 19.58 8.99
N PRO A 226 -9.12 20.79 9.54
CA PRO A 226 -10.18 21.02 10.52
C PRO A 226 -11.53 20.65 9.90
N GLN A 227 -12.24 19.69 10.48
CA GLN A 227 -13.58 19.33 10.03
C GLN A 227 -14.51 20.53 10.22
N GLU A 228 -15.16 20.99 9.14
CA GLU A 228 -16.12 22.10 9.21
C GLU A 228 -17.18 21.80 10.29
N GLY A 229 -17.18 22.62 11.36
CA GLY A 229 -18.11 22.47 12.48
C GLY A 229 -17.50 22.06 13.82
N GLN A 230 -16.22 21.71 13.88
CA GLN A 230 -15.51 21.53 15.14
C GLN A 230 -15.07 22.89 15.70
N VAL A 231 -16.03 23.62 16.27
CA VAL A 231 -15.72 24.78 17.11
C VAL A 231 -14.93 24.25 18.30
N LEU A 232 -13.62 24.52 18.33
CA LEU A 232 -12.79 24.27 19.50
C LEU A 232 -13.43 24.97 20.70
N SER A 233 -14.03 24.19 21.59
CA SER A 233 -14.56 24.64 22.90
C SER A 233 -13.52 24.47 23.98
#